data_AF-A0A8I1SCB4-F1
#
_entry.id   AF-A0A8I1SCB4-F1
#
_cell.length_a   1.000
_cell.length_b   1.000
_cell.length_c   1.000
_cell.angle_alpha   90.00
_cell.angle_beta   90.00
_cell.angle_gamma   90.00
#
_symmetry.space_group_name_H-M   'P 1'
#
loop_
_entity.id
_entity.type
_entity.pdbx_description
1 polymer ?
#
loop_
_entity_poly.entity_id
_entity_poly.type
_entity_poly.pdbx_seq_one_letter_code
_entity_poly.pdbx_strand_id
1 'polypeptide(L)'
;MTSAANEEGGASEEVVRQHAHELAVLAGQHGIHDLRFASMGRLRGRVDEGRDMLDMVAFSAAAEDLLGAPVSLLSDAVIDKPNVSRDLIDAVAL
;
A
#
# COMPACT_ATOMS: atom_id res chain seq x y z
N MET A 1 23.92 -18.24 10.72
CA MET A 1 23.18 -16.97 10.82
C MET A 1 23.59 -16.10 9.64
N THR A 2 22.62 -15.40 9.06
CA THR A 2 22.74 -14.46 7.92
C THR A 2 22.65 -15.07 6.53
N SER A 3 21.42 -15.28 6.07
CA SER A 3 21.04 -15.20 4.66
C SER A 3 19.83 -14.27 4.56
N ALA A 4 20.06 -12.99 4.87
CA ALA A 4 19.16 -11.90 4.51
C ALA A 4 19.60 -11.40 3.13
N ALA A 5 19.26 -12.16 2.10
CA ALA A 5 19.46 -11.77 0.70
C ALA A 5 18.29 -12.32 -0.11
N ASN A 6 17.58 -11.42 -0.79
CA ASN A 6 16.48 -11.61 -1.74
C ASN A 6 15.07 -11.87 -1.19
N GLU A 7 14.43 -10.84 -0.62
CA GLU A 7 13.03 -10.56 -0.96
C GLU A 7 13.05 -9.32 -1.87
N GLU A 8 13.16 -9.57 -3.17
CA GLU A 8 13.38 -8.55 -4.19
C GLU A 8 12.16 -7.61 -4.30
N GLY A 9 12.33 -6.39 -3.76
CA GLY A 9 11.84 -5.16 -4.39
C GLY A 9 10.57 -4.53 -3.83
N GLY A 10 10.26 -4.61 -2.54
CA GLY A 10 9.10 -3.91 -1.98
C GLY A 10 9.28 -3.41 -0.55
N ALA A 11 8.46 -2.46 -0.11
CA ALA A 11 8.52 -1.94 1.26
C ALA A 11 8.10 -2.99 2.31
N SER A 12 8.94 -3.21 3.32
CA SER A 12 8.68 -4.13 4.44
C SER A 12 7.61 -3.58 5.40
N GLU A 13 6.91 -4.48 6.11
CA GLU A 13 5.89 -4.09 7.10
C GLU A 13 6.43 -3.11 8.15
N GLU A 14 7.64 -3.34 8.66
CA GLU A 14 8.25 -2.49 9.69
C GLU A 14 8.44 -1.05 9.20
N VAL A 15 8.93 -0.88 7.97
CA VAL A 15 9.15 0.44 7.35
C VAL A 15 7.81 1.12 7.07
N VAL A 16 6.85 0.39 6.51
CA VAL A 16 5.49 0.90 6.27
C VAL A 16 4.83 1.34 7.59
N ARG A 17 4.97 0.57 8.66
CA ARG A 17 4.43 0.92 9.99
C ARG A 17 5.12 2.13 10.60
N GLN A 18 6.43 2.26 10.43
CA GLN A 18 7.19 3.44 10.88
C GLN A 18 6.68 4.72 10.20
N HIS A 19 6.35 4.63 8.91
CA HIS A 19 5.84 5.74 8.10
C HIS A 19 4.30 5.75 7.97
N ALA A 20 3.57 4.97 8.76
CA ALA A 20 2.13 4.79 8.62
C ALA A 20 1.35 6.10 8.72
N HIS A 21 1.78 7.00 9.62
CA HIS A 21 1.16 8.30 9.79
C HIS A 21 1.37 9.19 8.57
N GLU A 22 2.58 9.23 8.01
CA GLU A 22 2.91 10.02 6.82
C GLU A 22 2.18 9.48 5.58
N LEU A 23 2.12 8.15 5.44
CA LEU A 23 1.33 7.49 4.41
C LEU A 23 -0.16 7.83 4.53
N ALA A 24 -0.72 7.86 5.74
CA ALA A 24 -2.12 8.24 5.96
C ALA A 24 -2.39 9.69 5.57
N VAL A 25 -1.45 10.61 5.86
CA VAL A 25 -1.55 12.01 5.45
C VAL A 25 -1.51 12.15 3.93
N LEU A 26 -0.55 11.48 3.26
CA LEU A 26 -0.44 11.45 1.80
C LEU A 26 -1.70 10.87 1.16
N ALA A 27 -2.17 9.72 1.67
CA ALA A 27 -3.40 9.09 1.22
C ALA A 27 -4.60 10.04 1.32
N GLY A 28 -4.75 10.75 2.44
CA GLY A 28 -5.82 11.73 2.63
C GLY A 28 -5.79 12.87 1.59
N GLN A 29 -4.62 13.32 1.16
CA GLN A 29 -4.49 14.33 0.09
C GLN A 29 -4.99 13.82 -1.27
N HIS A 30 -4.86 12.51 -1.49
CA HIS A 30 -5.30 11.81 -2.69
C HIS A 30 -6.72 11.21 -2.57
N GLY A 31 -7.45 11.47 -1.48
CA GLY A 31 -8.79 10.90 -1.25
C GLY A 31 -8.77 9.38 -1.02
N ILE A 32 -7.68 8.89 -0.46
CA ILE A 32 -7.48 7.50 -0.06
C ILE A 32 -7.57 7.44 1.47
N HIS A 33 -8.38 6.52 1.98
CA HIS A 33 -8.65 6.31 3.39
C HIS A 33 -8.43 4.85 3.77
N ASP A 34 -8.49 4.52 5.06
CA ASP A 34 -8.41 3.14 5.55
C ASP A 34 -7.22 2.34 4.98
N LEU A 35 -6.00 2.91 5.05
CA LEU A 35 -4.80 2.22 4.61
C LEU A 35 -4.55 0.95 5.43
N ARG A 36 -4.25 -0.14 4.74
CA ARG A 36 -3.93 -1.45 5.30
C ARG A 36 -2.72 -2.03 4.60
N PHE A 37 -1.84 -2.64 5.37
CA PHE A 37 -0.71 -3.38 4.85
C PHE A 37 -1.15 -4.80 4.48
N ALA A 38 -1.01 -5.16 3.20
CA ALA A 38 -1.35 -6.50 2.72
C ALA A 38 -0.13 -7.42 2.74
N SER A 39 0.97 -6.97 2.14
CA SER A 39 2.22 -7.71 2.02
C SER A 39 3.34 -6.76 1.62
N MET A 40 4.58 -7.26 1.58
CA MET A 40 5.74 -6.48 1.19
C MET A 40 5.52 -5.78 -0.17
N GLY A 41 5.63 -4.45 -0.19
CA GLY A 41 5.34 -3.62 -1.37
C GLY A 41 3.87 -3.57 -1.82
N ARG A 42 2.92 -4.03 -1.00
CA ARG A 42 1.48 -3.99 -1.30
C ARG A 42 0.69 -3.35 -0.17
N LEU A 43 0.03 -2.26 -0.53
CA LEU A 43 -0.90 -1.54 0.33
C LEU A 43 -2.31 -1.67 -0.21
N ARG A 44 -3.26 -1.68 0.71
CA ARG A 44 -4.68 -1.61 0.42
C ARG A 44 -5.21 -0.30 0.97
N GLY A 45 -6.09 0.37 0.23
CA GLY A 45 -6.76 1.58 0.69
C GLY A 45 -8.17 1.67 0.13
N ARG A 46 -9.04 2.38 0.83
CA ARG A 46 -10.34 2.82 0.31
C ARG A 46 -10.14 4.07 -0.52
N VAL A 47 -10.56 4.04 -1.78
CA VAL A 47 -10.47 5.17 -2.70
C VAL A 47 -11.86 5.82 -2.80
N ASP A 48 -11.96 7.14 -2.66
CA ASP A 48 -13.23 7.88 -2.79
C ASP A 48 -13.82 7.78 -4.22
N GLU A 49 -15.14 7.87 -4.34
CA GLU A 49 -15.91 7.72 -5.61
C GLU A 49 -15.64 8.78 -6.70
N GLY A 50 -14.66 9.66 -6.52
CA GLY A 50 -14.21 10.64 -7.54
C GLY A 50 -12.71 10.60 -7.82
N ARG A 51 -12.02 9.57 -7.32
CA ARG A 51 -10.58 9.40 -7.49
C ARG A 51 -10.30 8.31 -8.49
N ASP A 52 -9.36 8.59 -9.38
CA ASP A 52 -9.04 7.72 -10.50
C ASP A 52 -7.70 7.03 -10.31
N MET A 53 -7.37 6.14 -11.25
CA MET A 53 -6.08 5.45 -11.29
C MET A 53 -4.89 6.41 -11.21
N LEU A 54 -5.02 7.65 -11.70
CA LEU A 54 -3.98 8.67 -11.59
C LEU A 54 -3.67 9.09 -10.15
N ASP A 55 -4.68 9.25 -9.29
CA ASP A 55 -4.48 9.56 -7.88
C ASP A 55 -3.78 8.41 -7.15
N MET A 56 -4.17 7.16 -7.49
CA MET A 56 -3.53 5.97 -6.93
C MET A 56 -2.06 5.85 -7.35
N VAL A 57 -1.75 6.13 -8.62
CA VAL A 57 -0.36 6.13 -9.13
C VAL A 57 0.47 7.24 -8.49
N ALA A 58 -0.11 8.44 -8.33
CA ALA A 58 0.56 9.55 -7.65
C ALA A 58 0.88 9.21 -6.18
N PHE A 59 -0.08 8.62 -5.46
CA PHE A 59 0.15 8.12 -4.11
C PHE A 59 1.23 7.04 -4.07
N SER A 60 1.17 6.04 -4.96
CA SER A 60 2.18 4.98 -5.04
C SER A 60 3.58 5.57 -5.24
N ALA A 61 3.76 6.48 -6.20
CA ALA A 61 5.04 7.13 -6.43
C ALA A 61 5.54 7.93 -5.22
N ALA A 62 4.66 8.66 -4.53
CA ALA A 62 5.02 9.40 -3.32
C ALA A 62 5.36 8.47 -2.14
N ALA A 63 4.63 7.37 -1.99
CA ALA A 63 4.89 6.36 -0.99
C ALA A 63 6.21 5.61 -1.25
N GLU A 64 6.54 5.35 -2.52
CA GLU A 64 7.83 4.77 -2.92
C GLU A 64 9.00 5.67 -2.55
N ASP A 65 8.88 6.98 -2.81
CA ASP A 65 9.89 7.97 -2.43
C ASP A 65 10.07 8.04 -0.90
N LEU A 66 8.96 8.05 -0.16
CA LEU A 66 8.96 8.08 1.31
C LEU A 66 9.58 6.81 1.92
N LEU A 67 9.22 5.64 1.40
CA LEU A 67 9.64 4.34 1.94
C LEU A 67 11.00 3.90 1.39
N GLY A 68 11.49 4.55 0.33
CA GLY A 68 12.70 4.17 -0.40
C GLY A 68 12.59 2.80 -1.09
N ALA A 69 11.38 2.28 -1.28
CA ALA A 69 11.13 0.95 -1.82
C ALA A 69 9.81 0.90 -2.63
N PRO A 70 9.71 0.05 -3.66
CA PRO A 70 8.52 -0.02 -4.51
C PRO A 70 7.25 -0.38 -3.74
N VAL A 71 6.13 0.29 -4.02
CA VAL A 71 4.82 0.00 -3.42
C VAL A 71 3.67 0.14 -4.41
N SER A 72 2.80 -0.85 -4.39
CA SER A 72 1.55 -0.85 -5.14
C SER A 72 0.38 -0.63 -4.19
N LEU A 73 -0.42 0.41 -4.46
CA LEU A 73 -1.71 0.59 -3.80
C LEU A 73 -2.83 -0.13 -4.56
N LEU A 74 -3.61 -0.92 -3.84
CA LEU A 74 -4.81 -1.59 -4.32
C LEU A 74 -6.05 -1.03 -3.62
N SER A 75 -7.10 -0.77 -4.38
CA SER A 75 -8.36 -0.25 -3.85
C SER A 75 -9.21 -1.36 -3.25
N ASP A 76 -9.99 -1.07 -2.21
CA ASP A 76 -10.89 -2.04 -1.56
C ASP A 76 -11.85 -2.73 -2.56
N ALA A 77 -12.23 -2.00 -3.62
CA ALA A 77 -13.07 -2.49 -4.70
C ALA A 77 -12.46 -3.68 -5.49
N VAL A 78 -11.14 -3.90 -5.42
CA VAL A 78 -10.53 -5.08 -6.07
C VAL A 78 -10.76 -6.37 -5.29
N ILE A 79 -11.19 -6.30 -4.02
CA ILE A 79 -11.43 -7.47 -3.16
C ILE A 79 -12.70 -8.20 -3.55
N ASP A 80 -13.67 -7.48 -4.11
CA ASP A 80 -14.90 -8.07 -4.62
C ASP A 80 -14.68 -8.88 -5.92
N LYS A 81 -13.48 -8.79 -6.53
CA LYS A 81 -13.19 -9.52 -7.77
C LYS A 81 -12.89 -11.00 -7.51
N PRO A 82 -13.45 -11.91 -8.33
CA PRO A 82 -13.06 -13.32 -8.31
C PRO A 82 -11.58 -13.41 -8.70
N ASN A 83 -10.77 -14.08 -7.87
CA ASN A 83 -9.30 -14.20 -7.95
C ASN A 83 -8.48 -13.10 -7.25
N VAL A 84 -9.04 -12.37 -6.30
CA VAL A 84 -8.21 -11.52 -5.43
C VAL A 84 -7.22 -12.37 -4.61
N SER A 85 -5.98 -11.89 -4.50
CA SER A 85 -4.95 -12.54 -3.71
C SER A 85 -5.29 -12.50 -2.22
N ARG A 86 -4.96 -13.59 -1.51
CA ARG A 86 -5.29 -13.77 -0.10
C ARG A 86 -4.61 -12.74 0.82
N ASP A 87 -3.44 -12.23 0.44
CA ASP A 87 -2.76 -11.13 1.15
C ASP A 87 -3.62 -9.86 1.27
N LEU A 88 -4.46 -9.58 0.28
CA LEU A 88 -5.32 -8.39 0.30
C LEU A 88 -6.53 -8.56 1.23
N ILE A 89 -6.96 -9.81 1.40
CA ILE A 89 -8.02 -10.20 2.33
C ILE A 89 -7.49 -10.11 3.76
N ASP A 90 -6.29 -10.67 4.00
CA ASP A 90 -5.62 -10.69 5.30
C ASP A 90 -4.91 -9.36 5.65
N ALA A 91 -5.13 -8.31 4.85
CA ALA A 91 -4.49 -7.01 5.04
C ALA A 91 -4.82 -6.38 6.40
N VAL A 92 -3.78 -5.94 7.10
CA VAL A 92 -3.83 -5.44 8.47
C VAL A 92 -3.85 -3.92 8.47
N ALA A 93 -4.68 -3.31 9.31
CA ALA A 93 -4.71 -1.86 9.48
C ALA A 93 -3.34 -1.31 9.94
N LEU A 94 -2.97 -0.18 9.34
CA LEU A 94 -1.77 0.59 9.69
C LEU A 94 -2.07 1.60 10.81
#